data_AF-A0A936RUY7-F1
#
_entry.id   AF-A0A936RUY7-F1
#
_cell.length_a   1.000
_cell.length_b   1.000
_cell.length_c   1.000
_cell.angle_alpha   90.00
_cell.angle_beta   90.00
_cell.angle_gamma   90.00
#
_symmetry.space_group_name_H-M   'P 1'
#
loop_
_entity.id
_entity.type
_entity.pdbx_description
1 polymer ?
#
loop_
_entity_poly.entity_id
_entity_poly.type
_entity_poly.pdbx_seq_one_letter_code
_entity_poly.pdbx_strand_id
1 'polypeptide(L)' 'MDMESAAYAQVCYANDTPLTIIKTVTDQCDENGFENFEKNVAHCSTISATTLLGLIGREHAA' A
#
# COMPACT_ATOMS: atom_id res chain seq x y z
N MET A 1 2.53 -10.15 2.55
CA MET A 1 2.83 -9.41 3.82
C MET A 1 3.91 -8.40 3.48
N ASP A 2 3.87 -7.20 4.03
CA ASP A 2 4.95 -6.22 3.90
C ASP A 2 5.69 -6.00 5.23
N MET A 3 6.76 -5.20 5.21
CA MET A 3 7.69 -5.08 6.34
C MET A 3 7.54 -3.76 7.11
N GLU A 4 6.82 -2.77 6.56
CA GLU A 4 6.81 -1.40 7.08
C GLU A 4 5.49 -0.99 7.75
N SER A 5 4.36 -1.57 7.31
CA SER A 5 3.02 -1.10 7.72
C SER A 5 2.81 -1.06 9.25
N ALA A 6 3.31 -2.06 9.97
CA ALA A 6 3.19 -2.13 11.42
C ALA A 6 4.03 -1.04 12.12
N ALA A 7 5.21 -0.72 11.59
CA ALA A 7 6.06 0.34 12.13
C ALA A 7 5.42 1.72 11.94
N TYR A 8 4.84 1.99 10.75
CA TYR A 8 4.07 3.21 10.52
C TYR A 8 2.87 3.32 11.46
N ALA A 9 2.10 2.24 11.61
CA ALA A 9 0.95 2.23 12.52
C ALA A 9 1.34 2.52 13.97
N GLN A 10 2.43 1.93 14.46
CA GLN A 10 2.93 2.17 15.81
C GLN A 10 3.31 3.64 16.02
N VAL A 11 4.00 4.27 15.07
CA VAL A 11 4.40 5.67 15.18
C VAL A 11 3.19 6.60 15.12
N CYS A 12 2.26 6.39 14.18
CA CYS A 12 1.05 7.18 14.07
C CYS A 12 0.16 7.07 15.32
N TYR A 13 0.04 5.87 15.88
CA TYR A 13 -0.65 5.64 17.15
C TYR A 13 -0.01 6.41 18.30
N ALA A 14 1.33 6.42 18.40
CA ALA A 14 2.04 7.17 19.44
C ALA A 14 1.92 8.70 19.32
N ASN A 15 1.45 9.22 18.19
CA ASN A 15 1.35 10.65 17.89
C ASN A 15 -0.08 11.10 17.54
N ASP A 16 -1.11 10.32 17.93
CA ASP A 16 -2.53 10.63 17.68
C ASP A 16 -2.85 11.01 16.22
N THR A 17 -2.09 10.45 15.27
CA THR A 17 -2.21 10.78 13.85
C THR A 17 -3.03 9.69 13.15
N PRO A 18 -4.18 10.01 12.52
CA PRO A 18 -4.93 9.05 11.74
C PRO A 18 -4.07 8.45 10.61
N LEU A 19 -4.16 7.13 10.41
CA LEU A 19 -3.41 6.42 9.39
C LEU A 19 -4.30 5.47 8.60
N THR A 20 -4.20 5.55 7.28
CA THR A 20 -4.73 4.56 6.33
C THR A 20 -3.60 4.10 5.43
N ILE A 21 -3.45 2.78 5.28
CA ILE A 21 -2.43 2.17 4.43
C ILE A 21 -3.11 1.56 3.20
N ILE A 22 -2.69 1.98 2.01
CA ILE A 22 -3.15 1.44 0.72
C ILE A 22 -1.97 0.76 0.05
N LYS A 23 -2.11 -0.53 -0.23
CA LYS A 23 -1.11 -1.35 -0.92
C LYS A 23 -1.83 -2.30 -1.87
N THR A 24 -1.18 -2.63 -2.97
CA THR A 24 -1.59 -3.66 -3.92
C THR A 24 -0.80 -4.94 -3.66
N VAL A 25 -1.44 -6.09 -3.89
CA VAL A 25 -0.78 -7.39 -3.74
C VAL A 25 0.07 -7.66 -4.97
N THR A 26 1.37 -7.81 -4.78
CA THR A 26 2.36 -8.08 -5.85
C THR A 26 2.55 -9.57 -6.11
N ASP A 27 2.31 -10.39 -5.11
CA ASP A 27 2.64 -11.81 -5.10
C ASP A 27 1.81 -12.55 -4.04
N GLN A 28 1.86 -13.88 -4.12
CA GLN A 28 1.28 -14.80 -3.15
C GLN A 28 2.39 -15.35 -2.26
N CYS A 29 2.03 -15.75 -1.03
CA CYS A 29 2.96 -16.38 -0.10
C CYS A 29 3.18 -17.85 -0.47
N ASP A 30 3.77 -18.07 -1.64
CA ASP A 30 4.14 -19.38 -2.20
C ASP A 30 5.59 -19.37 -2.71
N GLU A 31 6.00 -20.49 -3.27
CA GLU A 31 7.36 -20.71 -3.79
C GLU A 31 7.78 -19.73 -4.91
N ASN A 32 6.82 -19.08 -5.58
CA ASN A 32 7.07 -18.14 -6.68
C ASN A 32 6.94 -16.67 -6.24
N GLY A 33 6.78 -16.40 -4.94
CA GLY A 33 6.51 -15.06 -4.42
C GLY A 33 7.50 -14.00 -4.89
N PHE A 34 8.80 -14.32 -4.85
CA PHE A 34 9.85 -13.39 -5.27
C PHE A 34 9.82 -13.08 -6.78
N GLU A 35 9.62 -14.09 -7.62
CA GLU A 35 9.56 -13.90 -9.07
C GLU A 35 8.29 -13.12 -9.47
N ASN A 36 7.15 -13.44 -8.84
CA ASN A 36 5.90 -12.71 -9.05
C ASN A 36 6.01 -11.26 -8.60
N PHE A 37 6.68 -11.00 -7.47
CA PHE A 37 6.94 -9.64 -6.99
C PHE A 37 7.67 -8.82 -8.05
N GLU A 38 8.81 -9.30 -8.55
CA GLU A 38 9.62 -8.59 -9.55
C GLU A 38 8.84 -8.30 -10.85
N LYS A 39 8.04 -9.27 -11.32
CA LYS A 39 7.21 -9.10 -12.52
C LYS A 39 6.10 -8.07 -12.33
N ASN A 40 5.52 -8.00 -11.13
CA ASN A 40 4.27 -7.26 -10.89
C ASN A 40 4.48 -5.89 -10.24
N VAL A 41 5.61 -5.65 -9.56
CA VAL A 41 5.80 -4.48 -8.69
C VAL A 41 5.55 -3.14 -9.40
N ALA A 42 6.00 -2.98 -10.65
CA ALA A 42 5.79 -1.74 -11.41
C ALA A 42 4.30 -1.49 -11.72
N HIS A 43 3.58 -2.53 -12.14
CA HIS A 43 2.15 -2.44 -12.45
C HIS A 43 1.32 -2.25 -11.18
N CYS A 44 1.59 -3.04 -10.14
CA CYS A 44 0.92 -2.95 -8.85
C CYS A 44 1.16 -1.58 -8.17
N SER A 45 2.36 -1.02 -8.29
CA SER A 45 2.67 0.34 -7.80
C SER A 45 1.81 1.39 -8.50
N THR A 46 1.61 1.26 -9.81
CA THR A 46 0.75 2.16 -10.59
C THR A 46 -0.69 2.09 -10.11
N ILE A 47 -1.24 0.89 -9.91
CA ILE A 47 -2.59 0.71 -9.36
C ILE A 47 -2.71 1.37 -7.99
N SER A 48 -1.75 1.13 -7.09
CA SER A 48 -1.75 1.71 -5.74
C SER A 48 -1.78 3.23 -5.77
N ALA A 49 -0.96 3.85 -6.63
CA ALA A 49 -0.92 5.30 -6.81
C ALA A 49 -2.23 5.84 -7.40
N THR A 50 -2.80 5.19 -8.42
CA THR A 50 -4.08 5.57 -9.01
C THR A 50 -5.22 5.47 -7.99
N THR A 51 -5.25 4.42 -7.18
CA THR A 51 -6.24 4.27 -6.10
C THR A 51 -6.13 5.39 -5.08
N LEU A 52 -4.91 5.75 -4.64
CA LEU A 52 -4.68 6.86 -3.71
C LEU A 52 -5.14 8.20 -4.31
N LEU A 53 -4.78 8.49 -5.56
CA LEU A 53 -5.23 9.70 -6.25
C LEU A 53 -6.74 9.76 -6.39
N GLY A 54 -7.39 8.63 -6.67
CA GLY A 54 -8.84 8.51 -6.70
C GLY A 54 -9.49 8.75 -5.34
N LEU A 55 -8.84 8.36 -4.23
CA LEU A 55 -9.31 8.64 -2.88
C LEU A 55 -9.18 10.13 -2.53
N ILE A 56 -7.98 10.71 -2.70
CA ILE A 56 -7.70 12.12 -2.39
C ILE A 56 -8.54 13.06 -3.27
N GLY A 57 -8.67 12.75 -4.55
CA GLY A 57 -9.48 13.53 -5.48
C GLY A 57 -10.98 13.54 -5.15
N ARG A 58 -11.48 12.54 -4.41
CA ARG A 58 -12.88 12.52 -3.92
C ARG A 58 -13.06 13.32 -2.64
N GLU A 59 -12.03 13.50 -1.82
CA GLU A 59 -12.11 14.28 -0.58
C GLU A 59 -12.08 15.80 -0.82
N HIS A 60 -11.57 16.27 -1.97
CA HIS A 60 -11.62 17.69 -2.37
C HIS A 60 -12.93 18.12 -3.06
N ALA A 61 -13.81 17.18 -3.40
CA ALA A 61 -15.09 17.44 -4.08
C ALA A 61 -16.29 17.54 -3.10
N ALA A 62 -16.02 17.57 -1.79
CA ALA A 62 -17.01 17.64 -0.73
C ALA A 62 -16.98 19.00 -0.02
#